data_AF-A0A2H6KH28-F1
#
_entry.id   AF-A0A2H6KH28-F1
#
_cell.length_a   1.000
_cell.length_b   1.000
_cell.length_c   1.000
_cell.angle_alpha   90.00
_cell.angle_beta   90.00
_cell.angle_gamma   90.00
#
_symmetry.space_group_name_H-M   'P 1'
#
loop_
_entity.id
_entity.type
_entity.pdbx_description
1 polymer ?
#
loop_
_entity_poly.entity_id
_entity_poly.type
_entity_poly.pdbx_seq_one_letter_code
_entity_poly.pdbx_strand_id
1 'polypeptide(L)'
;MRYLWACCTIVVQFVIYIDAAYCDFDHPHGSLASSALVRCDMDIDDMASASAICPRQINNTEYVWHPRSTLDEQAHINTYVGGNGRLTSVAISDVVHNDSSNKLIWVESNQSDTELHFNKPPDQFVAITEHRLIFICGTKDFVLSDALQRHIYHFSVTQPQKLPWTPSTPLTEEITKIGNGLGVVFMNRGNAHLPLQGCGGRPSPPSRSRATNLSDELLRCGNLSVNCKH
;
A
#
# COMPACT_ATOMS: atom_id res chain seq x y z
N MET A 1 -30.18 -5.18 34.07
CA MET A 1 -28.69 -5.15 34.12
C MET A 1 -28.04 -6.19 33.21
N ARG A 2 -28.32 -7.51 33.28
CA ARG A 2 -27.72 -8.52 32.37
C ARG A 2 -27.96 -8.28 30.87
N TYR A 3 -29.15 -7.82 30.49
CA TYR A 3 -29.49 -7.54 29.08
C TYR A 3 -28.75 -6.34 28.49
N LEU A 4 -28.45 -5.33 29.31
CA LEU A 4 -27.64 -4.17 28.89
C LEU A 4 -26.20 -4.60 28.56
N TRP A 5 -25.63 -5.51 29.35
CA TRP A 5 -24.28 -6.05 29.09
C TRP A 5 -24.25 -6.93 27.83
N ALA A 6 -25.28 -7.75 27.61
CA ALA A 6 -25.40 -8.56 26.39
C ALA A 6 -25.53 -7.68 25.13
N CYS A 7 -26.35 -6.63 25.17
CA CYS A 7 -26.44 -5.67 24.06
C CYS A 7 -25.12 -4.93 23.85
N CYS A 8 -24.42 -4.55 24.93
CA CYS A 8 -23.12 -3.89 24.84
C CYS A 8 -22.08 -4.80 24.19
N THR A 9 -22.02 -6.08 24.56
CA THR A 9 -21.12 -7.05 23.91
C THR A 9 -21.47 -7.30 22.45
N ILE A 10 -22.76 -7.39 22.10
CA ILE A 10 -23.19 -7.59 20.71
C ILE A 10 -22.85 -6.36 19.87
N VAL A 11 -23.09 -5.15 20.37
CA VAL A 11 -22.76 -3.89 19.67
C VAL A 11 -21.24 -3.74 19.51
N VAL A 12 -20.45 -4.01 20.54
CA VAL A 12 -18.99 -3.97 20.45
C VAL A 12 -18.47 -5.00 19.45
N GLN A 13 -19.02 -6.22 19.42
CA GLN A 13 -18.66 -7.21 18.40
C GLN A 13 -19.09 -6.81 16.99
N PHE A 14 -20.25 -6.15 16.84
CA PHE A 14 -20.71 -5.66 15.53
C PHE A 14 -19.84 -4.52 15.00
N VAL A 15 -19.37 -3.63 15.88
CA VAL A 15 -18.46 -2.53 15.49
C VAL A 15 -17.08 -3.06 15.11
N ILE A 16 -16.58 -4.12 15.77
CA ILE A 16 -15.34 -4.80 15.37
C ILE A 16 -15.46 -5.47 14.00
N TYR A 17 -16.68 -5.85 13.57
CA TYR A 17 -16.89 -6.56 12.31
C TYR A 17 -17.06 -5.64 11.09
N ILE A 18 -17.35 -4.35 11.27
CA ILE A 18 -17.40 -3.37 10.16
C ILE A 18 -16.08 -2.61 10.11
N ASP A 19 -14.98 -3.33 9.82
CA ASP A 19 -13.70 -2.67 9.55
C ASP A 19 -13.58 -2.36 8.06
N ALA A 20 -14.19 -1.23 7.68
CA ALA A 20 -14.12 -0.65 6.34
C ALA A 20 -13.48 0.74 6.41
N ALA A 21 -12.34 0.92 5.75
CA ALA A 21 -11.74 2.25 5.61
C ALA A 21 -12.27 2.98 4.37
N TYR A 22 -12.56 4.27 4.55
CA TYR A 22 -13.04 5.13 3.49
C TYR A 22 -12.23 6.42 3.43
N CYS A 23 -11.66 6.71 2.27
CA CYS A 23 -10.88 7.93 2.00
C CYS A 23 -11.51 8.66 0.81
N ASP A 24 -11.79 9.95 0.96
CA ASP A 24 -12.42 10.72 -0.10
C ASP A 24 -11.76 12.09 -0.25
N PHE A 25 -11.14 12.28 -1.41
CA PHE A 25 -10.38 13.48 -1.73
C PHE A 25 -11.22 14.64 -2.29
N ASP A 26 -12.52 14.44 -2.50
CA ASP A 26 -13.47 15.47 -2.95
C ASP A 26 -14.29 16.05 -1.78
N HIS A 27 -14.60 15.23 -0.79
CA HIS A 27 -15.39 15.63 0.39
C HIS A 27 -14.69 16.71 1.24
N PRO A 28 -15.45 17.58 1.95
CA PRO A 28 -14.88 18.71 2.70
C PRO A 28 -13.87 18.31 3.78
N HIS A 29 -13.96 17.08 4.31
CA HIS A 29 -12.99 16.52 5.25
C HIS A 29 -11.79 15.81 4.59
N GLY A 30 -11.66 15.81 3.27
CA GLY A 30 -10.48 15.33 2.55
C GLY A 30 -10.15 16.14 1.29
N SER A 31 -10.80 17.30 1.13
CA SER A 31 -10.80 18.06 -0.11
C SER A 31 -9.41 18.61 -0.45
N LEU A 32 -8.90 18.18 -1.60
CA LEU A 32 -7.65 18.72 -2.18
C LEU A 32 -7.81 20.18 -2.65
N ALA A 33 -9.03 20.70 -2.76
CA ALA A 33 -9.26 22.10 -3.09
C ALA A 33 -8.78 23.05 -1.98
N SER A 34 -8.79 22.60 -0.72
CA SER A 34 -8.47 23.42 0.46
C SER A 34 -7.17 23.04 1.17
N SER A 35 -6.54 21.94 0.76
CA SER A 35 -5.34 21.39 1.40
C SER A 35 -4.24 21.15 0.37
N ALA A 36 -2.98 21.39 0.76
CA ALA A 36 -1.84 21.06 -0.09
C ALA A 36 -1.64 19.54 -0.15
N LEU A 37 -1.72 18.86 0.99
CA LEU A 37 -1.62 17.40 1.07
C LEU A 37 -2.77 16.86 1.91
N VAL A 38 -3.40 15.79 1.44
CA VAL A 38 -4.30 14.96 2.24
C VAL A 38 -3.79 13.54 2.20
N ARG A 39 -3.69 12.92 3.36
CA ARG A 39 -3.20 11.57 3.55
C ARG A 39 -4.29 10.68 4.11
N CYS A 40 -4.33 9.45 3.59
CA CYS A 40 -5.08 8.35 4.15
C CYS A 40 -4.13 7.18 4.44
N ASP A 41 -4.25 6.59 5.62
CA ASP A 41 -3.58 5.35 5.97
C ASP A 41 -4.63 4.24 6.04
N MET A 42 -4.35 3.13 5.37
CA MET A 42 -5.15 1.91 5.42
C MET A 42 -4.25 0.80 5.93
N ASP A 43 -4.71 0.04 6.91
CA ASP A 43 -4.01 -1.15 7.40
C ASP A 43 -4.77 -2.40 6.96
N ILE A 44 -4.14 -3.18 6.10
CA ILE A 44 -4.75 -4.35 5.47
C ILE A 44 -4.90 -5.53 6.46
N ASP A 45 -4.16 -5.51 7.56
CA ASP A 45 -4.32 -6.54 8.58
C ASP A 45 -5.61 -6.39 9.37
N ASP A 46 -6.00 -5.15 9.63
CA ASP A 46 -7.17 -4.84 10.43
C ASP A 46 -8.44 -4.80 9.55
N MET A 47 -8.32 -4.33 8.31
CA MET A 47 -9.46 -4.03 7.44
C MET A 47 -9.88 -5.20 6.53
N ALA A 48 -11.18 -5.50 6.51
CA ALA A 48 -11.77 -6.43 5.54
C ALA A 48 -11.93 -5.79 4.15
N SER A 49 -12.22 -4.49 4.12
CA SER A 49 -12.35 -3.72 2.88
C SER A 49 -11.88 -2.28 3.07
N ALA A 50 -11.46 -1.66 1.98
CA ALA A 50 -11.17 -0.24 1.96
C ALA A 50 -11.49 0.37 0.59
N SER A 51 -11.85 1.66 0.57
CA SER A 51 -11.93 2.42 -0.67
C SER A 51 -11.32 3.81 -0.54
N ALA A 52 -10.71 4.27 -1.61
CA ALA A 52 -10.24 5.64 -1.75
C ALA A 52 -10.80 6.27 -3.03
N ILE A 53 -11.33 7.48 -2.94
CA ILE A 53 -11.94 8.19 -4.07
C ILE A 53 -11.01 9.33 -4.51
N CYS A 54 -10.61 9.29 -5.77
CA CYS A 54 -9.95 10.41 -6.44
C CYS A 54 -10.97 11.10 -7.37
N PRO A 55 -11.34 12.37 -7.13
CA PRO A 55 -12.25 13.08 -8.03
C PRO A 55 -11.62 13.19 -9.42
N ARG A 56 -12.44 13.18 -10.48
CA ARG A 56 -11.93 13.41 -11.85
C ARG A 56 -11.54 14.85 -12.09
N GLN A 57 -12.18 15.79 -11.40
CA GLN A 57 -11.93 17.21 -11.57
C GLN A 57 -12.03 17.96 -10.25
N ILE A 58 -11.06 18.86 -10.02
CA ILE A 58 -11.11 19.86 -8.95
C ILE A 58 -10.78 21.21 -9.57
N ASN A 59 -11.69 22.17 -9.43
CA ASN A 59 -11.52 23.52 -10.01
C ASN A 59 -11.10 23.49 -11.50
N ASN A 60 -11.79 22.68 -12.32
CA ASN A 60 -11.51 22.45 -13.75
C ASN A 60 -10.15 21.80 -14.09
N THR A 61 -9.41 21.33 -13.09
CA THR A 61 -8.16 20.58 -13.30
C THR A 61 -8.45 19.09 -13.21
N GLU A 62 -7.99 18.30 -14.18
CA GLU A 62 -8.20 16.84 -14.24
C GLU A 62 -7.27 16.11 -13.26
N TYR A 63 -7.83 15.22 -12.44
CA TYR A 63 -7.12 14.41 -11.46
C TYR A 63 -7.24 12.92 -11.80
N VAL A 64 -6.18 12.17 -11.52
CA VAL A 64 -6.07 10.72 -11.78
C VAL A 64 -5.23 10.05 -10.71
N TRP A 65 -5.33 8.73 -10.62
CA TRP A 65 -4.42 7.93 -9.81
C TRP A 65 -3.05 7.78 -10.46
N HIS A 66 -2.02 7.89 -9.62
CA HIS A 66 -0.62 7.66 -9.94
C HIS A 66 -0.05 6.57 -9.03
N PRO A 67 0.84 5.70 -9.56
CA PRO A 67 1.41 5.74 -10.91
C PRO A 67 0.42 5.25 -11.97
N ARG A 68 0.42 5.92 -13.13
CA ARG A 68 -0.38 5.48 -14.27
C ARG A 68 0.18 4.18 -14.84
N SER A 69 -0.68 3.23 -15.14
CA SER A 69 -0.30 2.06 -15.93
C SER A 69 0.04 2.49 -17.36
N THR A 70 1.10 1.91 -17.91
CA THR A 70 1.49 2.10 -19.31
C THR A 70 0.63 1.28 -20.28
N LEU A 71 -0.14 0.33 -19.75
CA LEU A 71 -1.05 -0.50 -20.53
C LEU A 71 -2.46 0.07 -20.38
N ASP A 72 -3.10 0.37 -21.50
CA ASP A 72 -4.42 1.00 -21.64
C ASP A 72 -5.59 0.14 -21.12
N GLU A 73 -5.27 -0.96 -20.44
CA GLU A 73 -6.23 -1.85 -19.83
C GLU A 73 -6.44 -1.46 -18.37
N GLN A 74 -7.67 -1.06 -18.04
CA GLN A 74 -8.20 -0.82 -16.68
C GLN A 74 -7.95 -1.99 -15.70
N ALA A 75 -7.48 -3.13 -16.19
CA ALA A 75 -7.12 -4.30 -15.40
C ALA A 75 -5.73 -4.22 -14.74
N HIS A 76 -4.81 -3.37 -15.23
CA HIS A 76 -3.44 -3.28 -14.74
C HIS A 76 -3.28 -2.00 -13.94
N ILE A 77 -3.15 -2.14 -12.63
CA ILE A 77 -2.92 -1.03 -11.71
C ILE A 77 -1.48 -1.12 -11.23
N ASN A 78 -0.79 0.01 -11.27
CA ASN A 78 0.53 0.15 -10.69
C ASN A 78 0.42 0.82 -9.32
N THR A 79 1.42 0.58 -8.49
CA THR A 79 1.57 1.22 -7.19
C THR A 79 3.00 1.69 -7.03
N TYR A 80 3.23 2.69 -6.19
CA TYR A 80 4.57 3.05 -5.76
C TYR A 80 4.95 2.23 -4.53
N VAL A 81 6.16 1.66 -4.56
CA VAL A 81 6.75 0.97 -3.42
C VAL A 81 8.07 1.61 -3.06
N GLY A 82 8.37 1.61 -1.76
CA GLY A 82 9.52 2.31 -1.22
C GLY A 82 10.76 1.42 -1.13
N GLY A 83 11.85 1.82 -1.77
CA GLY A 83 13.14 1.11 -1.71
C GLY A 83 14.33 2.08 -1.77
N ASN A 84 15.31 1.91 -0.88
CA ASN A 84 16.53 2.72 -0.84
C ASN A 84 16.28 4.25 -0.83
N GLY A 85 15.24 4.71 -0.12
CA GLY A 85 14.90 6.14 -0.05
C GLY A 85 14.21 6.72 -1.29
N ARG A 86 13.76 5.88 -2.22
CA ARG A 86 13.07 6.29 -3.46
C ARG A 86 11.78 5.51 -3.64
N LEU A 87 10.89 6.07 -4.46
CA LEU A 87 9.65 5.43 -4.87
C LEU A 87 9.84 4.81 -6.26
N THR A 88 9.50 3.53 -6.37
CA THR A 88 9.55 2.80 -7.64
C THR A 88 8.13 2.38 -8.02
N SER A 89 7.74 2.62 -9.27
CA SER A 89 6.45 2.12 -9.77
C SER A 89 6.60 0.64 -10.14
N VAL A 90 5.69 -0.18 -9.62
CA VAL A 90 5.60 -1.62 -9.87
C VAL A 90 4.15 -2.01 -10.13
N ALA A 91 3.92 -3.12 -10.84
CA ALA A 91 2.57 -3.64 -11.00
C ALA A 91 2.08 -4.22 -9.66
N ILE A 92 0.80 -4.04 -9.35
CA ILE A 92 0.22 -4.63 -8.13
C ILE A 92 0.39 -6.16 -8.13
N SER A 93 0.28 -6.80 -9.29
CA SER A 93 0.48 -8.25 -9.44
C SER A 93 1.87 -8.74 -9.03
N ASP A 94 2.88 -7.88 -9.07
CA ASP A 94 4.25 -8.23 -8.70
C ASP A 94 4.48 -8.19 -7.19
N VAL A 95 3.61 -7.50 -6.44
CA VAL A 95 3.77 -7.26 -5.01
C VAL A 95 2.61 -7.76 -4.15
N VAL A 96 1.47 -8.05 -4.76
CA VAL A 96 0.29 -8.65 -4.12
C VAL A 96 0.00 -9.98 -4.81
N HIS A 97 0.10 -11.05 -4.03
CA HIS A 97 -0.17 -12.41 -4.48
C HIS A 97 -1.32 -13.01 -3.67
N ASN A 98 -2.16 -13.78 -4.34
CA ASN A 98 -3.23 -14.54 -3.71
C ASN A 98 -3.43 -15.87 -4.43
N ASP A 99 -4.04 -16.81 -3.72
CA ASP A 99 -4.30 -18.16 -4.23
C ASP A 99 -5.56 -18.23 -5.13
N SER A 100 -6.26 -17.11 -5.31
CA SER A 100 -7.50 -17.03 -6.07
C SER A 100 -7.38 -16.12 -7.28
N SER A 101 -8.26 -16.29 -8.27
CA SER A 101 -8.35 -15.37 -9.41
C SER A 101 -9.04 -14.03 -9.07
N ASN A 102 -9.44 -13.81 -7.82
CA ASN A 102 -10.16 -12.60 -7.43
C ASN A 102 -9.19 -11.42 -7.33
N LYS A 103 -9.54 -10.28 -7.92
CA LYS A 103 -8.77 -9.06 -7.77
C LYS A 103 -8.99 -8.50 -6.37
N LEU A 104 -7.92 -8.45 -5.57
CA LEU A 104 -7.97 -7.85 -4.22
C LEU A 104 -7.97 -6.34 -4.27
N ILE A 105 -7.20 -5.77 -5.20
CA ILE A 105 -7.14 -4.34 -5.45
C ILE A 105 -7.60 -4.12 -6.89
N TRP A 106 -8.57 -3.23 -7.06
CA TRP A 106 -9.01 -2.80 -8.38
C TRP A 106 -9.38 -1.32 -8.38
N VAL A 107 -9.52 -0.76 -9.57
CA VAL A 107 -9.92 0.62 -9.78
C VAL A 107 -11.22 0.59 -10.58
N GLU A 108 -12.20 1.35 -10.10
CA GLU A 108 -13.47 1.57 -10.78
C GLU A 108 -13.58 3.06 -11.10
N SER A 109 -14.03 3.39 -12.31
CA SER A 109 -14.12 4.79 -12.76
C SER A 109 -15.56 5.13 -13.14
N ASN A 110 -16.19 6.02 -12.36
CA ASN A 110 -17.53 6.56 -12.63
C ASN A 110 -17.43 7.94 -13.29
N GLN A 111 -18.55 8.59 -13.61
CA GLN A 111 -18.52 9.89 -14.32
C GLN A 111 -17.89 11.03 -13.50
N SER A 112 -17.95 10.95 -12.18
CA SER A 112 -17.48 11.98 -11.23
C SER A 112 -16.06 11.72 -10.71
N ASP A 113 -15.67 10.46 -10.59
CA ASP A 113 -14.52 10.06 -9.79
C ASP A 113 -13.89 8.76 -10.32
N THR A 114 -12.79 8.38 -9.66
CA THR A 114 -12.15 7.09 -9.81
C THR A 114 -11.84 6.53 -8.44
N GLU A 115 -12.43 5.40 -8.13
CA GLU A 115 -12.36 4.72 -6.85
C GLU A 115 -11.31 3.61 -6.92
N LEU A 116 -10.38 3.62 -5.96
CA LEU A 116 -9.48 2.53 -5.66
C LEU A 116 -10.12 1.67 -4.59
N HIS A 117 -10.37 0.40 -4.88
CA HIS A 117 -10.96 -0.54 -3.95
C HIS A 117 -9.94 -1.56 -3.49
N PHE A 118 -10.07 -1.95 -2.22
CA PHE A 118 -9.44 -3.11 -1.63
C PHE A 118 -10.50 -3.97 -0.97
N ASN A 119 -10.45 -5.28 -1.21
CA ASN A 119 -11.30 -6.24 -0.53
C ASN A 119 -10.53 -7.52 -0.26
N LYS A 120 -10.50 -7.94 1.00
CA LYS A 120 -9.86 -9.15 1.48
C LYS A 120 -10.94 -10.19 1.80
N PRO A 121 -11.09 -11.23 0.97
CA PRO A 121 -12.02 -12.30 1.29
C PRO A 121 -11.58 -13.02 2.58
N PRO A 122 -12.53 -13.38 3.45
CA PRO A 122 -12.22 -13.92 4.78
C PRO A 122 -11.53 -15.29 4.75
N ASP A 123 -11.59 -16.00 3.62
CA ASP A 123 -11.10 -17.36 3.40
C ASP A 123 -9.88 -17.42 2.48
N GLN A 124 -9.26 -16.29 2.14
CA GLN A 124 -8.15 -16.23 1.18
C GLN A 124 -6.83 -15.80 1.82
N PHE A 125 -5.77 -16.53 1.49
CA PHE A 125 -4.42 -16.12 1.79
C PHE A 125 -3.99 -15.03 0.81
N VAL A 126 -3.56 -13.91 1.38
CA VAL A 126 -2.99 -12.79 0.65
C VAL A 126 -1.57 -12.59 1.15
N ALA A 127 -0.62 -12.54 0.22
CA ALA A 127 0.76 -12.22 0.50
C ALA A 127 1.10 -10.89 -0.17
N ILE A 128 1.53 -9.92 0.64
CA ILE A 128 2.04 -8.64 0.15
C ILE A 128 3.53 -8.60 0.45
N THR A 129 4.35 -8.53 -0.58
CA THR A 129 5.81 -8.61 -0.42
C THR A 129 6.38 -7.31 0.15
N GLU A 130 5.76 -6.19 -0.23
CA GLU A 130 6.15 -4.84 0.18
C GLU A 130 5.44 -4.37 1.46
N HIS A 131 6.14 -3.57 2.27
CA HIS A 131 5.59 -3.10 3.54
C HIS A 131 4.46 -2.05 3.36
N ARG A 132 4.58 -1.24 2.31
CA ARG A 132 3.71 -0.09 2.07
C ARG A 132 3.52 0.12 0.58
N LEU A 133 2.29 -0.01 0.12
CA LEU A 133 1.85 0.36 -1.21
C LEU A 133 1.35 1.80 -1.18
N ILE A 134 1.73 2.61 -2.18
CA ILE A 134 1.48 4.05 -2.19
C ILE A 134 0.76 4.41 -3.48
N PHE A 135 -0.40 5.03 -3.33
CA PHE A 135 -1.19 5.57 -4.44
C PHE A 135 -1.34 7.07 -4.25
N ILE A 136 -1.23 7.81 -5.35
CA ILE A 136 -1.28 9.27 -5.33
C ILE A 136 -2.44 9.74 -6.20
N CYS A 137 -3.39 10.45 -5.63
CA CYS A 137 -4.39 11.20 -6.38
C CYS A 137 -3.84 12.60 -6.66
N GLY A 138 -3.59 12.90 -7.93
CA GLY A 138 -3.00 14.18 -8.33
C GLY A 138 -3.40 14.53 -9.75
N THR A 139 -2.97 15.70 -10.21
CA THR A 139 -3.29 16.16 -11.57
C THR A 139 -2.81 15.17 -12.62
N LYS A 140 -3.48 15.11 -13.78
CA LYS A 140 -3.10 14.21 -14.88
C LYS A 140 -1.64 14.34 -15.33
N ASP A 141 -1.13 15.57 -15.34
CA ASP A 141 0.23 15.92 -15.74
C ASP A 141 1.18 15.99 -14.53
N PHE A 142 0.80 15.42 -13.39
CA PHE A 142 1.62 15.38 -12.19
C PHE A 142 2.94 14.63 -12.45
N VAL A 143 4.05 15.27 -12.11
CA VAL A 143 5.39 14.68 -12.16
C VAL A 143 5.92 14.56 -10.74
N LEU A 144 6.22 13.32 -10.34
CA LEU A 144 6.74 13.00 -9.03
C LEU A 144 8.25 13.29 -8.94
N SER A 145 8.62 14.52 -8.55
CA SER A 145 10.02 14.98 -8.46
C SER A 145 10.85 14.21 -7.42
N ASP A 146 12.17 14.16 -7.57
CA ASP A 146 13.06 13.48 -6.60
C ASP A 146 12.93 14.03 -5.18
N ALA A 147 12.70 15.34 -5.02
CA ALA A 147 12.47 15.96 -3.71
C ALA A 147 11.14 15.53 -3.11
N LEU A 148 10.07 15.57 -3.91
CA LEU A 148 8.73 15.15 -3.46
C LEU A 148 8.69 13.65 -3.12
N GLN A 149 9.36 12.81 -3.91
CA GLN A 149 9.49 11.38 -3.60
C GLN A 149 10.10 11.13 -2.23
N ARG A 150 11.20 11.80 -1.91
CA ARG A 150 11.87 11.63 -0.60
C ARG A 150 10.94 12.05 0.54
N HIS A 151 10.23 13.17 0.37
CA HIS A 151 9.30 13.63 1.39
C HIS A 151 8.11 12.67 1.57
N ILE A 152 7.52 12.16 0.48
CA ILE A 152 6.43 11.18 0.55
C ILE A 152 6.92 9.85 1.13
N TYR A 153 8.11 9.38 0.75
CA TYR A 153 8.71 8.14 1.26
C TYR A 153 8.91 8.19 2.78
N HIS A 154 9.38 9.32 3.31
CA HIS A 154 9.56 9.53 4.75
C HIS A 154 8.29 10.01 5.46
N PHE A 155 7.17 10.15 4.75
CA PHE A 155 5.93 10.63 5.35
C PHE A 155 5.37 9.55 6.29
N SER A 156 5.28 9.87 7.58
CA SER A 156 5.05 8.90 8.67
C SER A 156 3.76 9.19 9.42
N VAL A 157 3.14 8.19 10.05
CA VAL A 157 1.87 8.29 10.82
C VAL A 157 1.86 9.37 11.91
N THR A 158 3.03 9.82 12.35
CA THR A 158 3.21 10.92 13.31
C THR A 158 2.97 12.31 12.71
N GLN A 159 2.97 12.43 11.38
CA GLN A 159 2.72 13.68 10.68
C GLN A 159 1.21 13.89 10.46
N PRO A 160 0.76 15.16 10.37
CA PRO A 160 -0.64 15.46 10.15
C PRO A 160 -1.21 14.78 8.91
N GLN A 161 -2.44 14.27 9.01
CA GLN A 161 -3.18 13.72 7.88
C GLN A 161 -3.48 14.77 6.80
N LYS A 162 -3.44 16.05 7.16
CA LYS A 162 -3.63 17.17 6.23
C LYS A 162 -2.58 18.23 6.43
N LEU A 163 -2.04 18.72 5.34
CA LEU A 163 -1.18 19.89 5.32
C LEU A 163 -1.90 21.05 4.64
N PRO A 164 -2.00 22.22 5.30
CA PRO A 164 -2.57 23.40 4.68
C PRO A 164 -1.64 23.93 3.58
N TRP A 165 -2.18 24.81 2.74
CA TRP A 165 -1.43 25.52 1.70
C TRP A 165 -0.36 26.46 2.23
N THR A 166 -0.50 26.94 3.46
CA THR A 166 0.48 27.82 4.08
C THR A 166 1.79 27.05 4.33
N PRO A 167 2.89 27.42 3.67
CA PRO A 167 4.13 26.66 3.74
C PRO A 167 4.70 26.75 5.14
N SER A 168 4.73 25.61 5.82
CA SER A 168 5.38 25.42 7.12
C SER A 168 6.36 24.24 7.12
N THR A 169 6.39 23.48 6.02
CA THR A 169 7.22 22.28 5.88
C THR A 169 7.84 22.20 4.48
N PRO A 170 9.01 21.57 4.33
CA PRO A 170 9.64 21.34 3.03
C PRO A 170 8.74 20.58 2.04
N LEU A 171 7.88 19.67 2.53
CA LEU A 171 6.92 18.96 1.69
C LEU A 171 5.86 19.90 1.11
N THR A 172 5.30 20.79 1.94
CA THR A 172 4.33 21.78 1.46
C THR A 172 4.97 22.71 0.43
N GLU A 173 6.24 23.08 0.59
CA GLU A 173 6.97 23.88 -0.40
C GLU A 173 7.08 23.17 -1.76
N GLU A 174 7.43 21.88 -1.80
CA GLU A 174 7.45 21.11 -3.05
C GLU A 174 6.07 21.01 -3.69
N ILE A 175 5.01 20.84 -2.90
CA ILE A 175 3.63 20.79 -3.41
C ILE A 175 3.18 22.15 -3.94
N THR A 176 3.54 23.26 -3.28
CA THR A 176 3.17 24.60 -3.76
C THR A 176 3.75 24.92 -5.14
N LYS A 177 4.89 24.31 -5.51
CA LYS A 177 5.45 24.44 -6.87
C LYS A 177 4.58 23.77 -7.94
N ILE A 178 3.82 22.74 -7.56
CA ILE A 178 2.83 22.07 -8.43
C ILE A 178 1.56 22.93 -8.55
N GLY A 179 1.23 23.66 -7.50
CA GLY A 179 0.08 24.56 -7.44
C GLY A 179 -1.28 23.85 -7.31
N ASN A 180 -1.28 22.52 -7.12
CA ASN A 180 -2.46 21.69 -7.00
C ASN A 180 -2.33 20.74 -5.80
N GLY A 181 -3.44 20.47 -5.12
CA GLY A 181 -3.46 19.63 -3.93
C GLY A 181 -3.12 18.18 -4.28
N LEU A 182 -2.56 17.46 -3.32
CA LEU A 182 -2.11 16.08 -3.51
C LEU A 182 -2.78 15.15 -2.50
N GLY A 183 -3.45 14.11 -2.98
CA GLY A 183 -3.96 13.01 -2.16
C GLY A 183 -2.96 11.87 -2.13
N VAL A 184 -2.64 11.33 -0.96
CA VAL A 184 -1.75 10.17 -0.83
C VAL A 184 -2.40 9.11 0.03
N VAL A 185 -2.53 7.91 -0.53
CA VAL A 185 -3.03 6.72 0.17
C VAL A 185 -1.84 5.82 0.46
N PHE A 186 -1.62 5.54 1.74
CA PHE A 186 -0.65 4.57 2.23
C PHE A 186 -1.41 3.31 2.64
N MET A 187 -1.31 2.28 1.82
CA MET A 187 -1.86 0.97 2.08
C MET A 187 -0.75 0.12 2.71
N ASN A 188 -0.79 0.00 4.03
CA ASN A 188 0.20 -0.71 4.81
C ASN A 188 -0.19 -2.18 4.92
N ARG A 189 0.79 -3.06 4.72
CA ARG A 189 0.60 -4.50 4.83
C ARG A 189 0.23 -4.94 6.26
N GLY A 190 0.60 -4.15 7.27
CA GLY A 190 0.51 -4.55 8.68
C GLY A 190 1.60 -5.56 9.10
N ASN A 191 1.45 -6.12 10.30
CA ASN A 191 2.41 -7.02 10.96
C ASN A 191 2.11 -8.53 10.83
N ALA A 192 0.89 -8.94 10.49
CA ALA A 192 0.44 -10.32 10.40
C ALA A 192 0.73 -10.95 9.02
N HIS A 193 0.79 -10.15 7.97
CA HIS A 193 1.28 -10.59 6.66
C HIS A 193 2.83 -10.66 6.68
N LEU A 194 3.37 -11.85 6.94
CA LEU A 194 4.79 -12.13 6.66
C LEU A 194 4.96 -12.27 5.13
N PRO A 195 6.00 -11.66 4.53
CA PRO A 195 6.34 -11.99 3.15
C PRO A 195 6.60 -13.49 3.08
N LEU A 196 6.09 -14.17 2.04
CA LEU A 196 6.23 -15.62 1.87
C LEU A 196 7.71 -16.01 2.01
N GLN A 197 8.10 -16.44 3.21
CA GLN A 197 9.43 -16.94 3.46
C GLN A 197 9.45 -18.34 2.87
N GLY A 198 10.09 -18.48 1.70
CA GLY A 198 10.28 -19.79 1.10
C GLY A 198 10.91 -20.74 2.13
N CYS A 199 10.36 -21.95 2.23
CA CYS A 199 10.93 -23.06 2.99
C CYS A 199 12.22 -23.56 2.34
N GLY A 200 13.26 -22.72 2.32
CA GLY A 200 14.51 -22.95 1.61
C GLY A 200 15.71 -22.51 2.43
N GLY A 201 15.81 -22.98 3.66
CA GLY A 201 16.96 -22.67 4.53
C GLY A 201 16.75 -23.19 5.93
N ARG A 202 16.78 -24.51 6.10
CA ARG A 202 16.93 -25.11 7.43
C ARG A 202 18.14 -24.43 8.09
N PRO A 203 17.98 -23.72 9.23
CA PRO A 203 19.14 -23.24 9.97
C PRO A 203 19.90 -24.48 10.42
N SER A 204 21.10 -24.67 9.90
CA SER A 204 21.98 -25.72 10.42
C SER A 204 22.26 -25.40 11.88
N PRO A 205 22.16 -26.37 12.81
CA PRO A 205 22.42 -26.10 14.21
C PRO A 205 23.86 -25.58 14.39
N PRO A 206 24.12 -24.69 15.36
CA PRO A 206 25.49 -24.32 15.69
C PRO A 206 26.15 -25.55 16.33
N SER A 207 26.88 -26.33 15.54
CA SER A 207 27.72 -27.40 16.07
C SER A 207 28.90 -26.78 16.82
N ARG A 208 28.69 -26.56 18.11
CA ARG A 208 29.76 -26.30 19.06
C ARG A 208 30.50 -27.62 19.33
N SER A 209 31.60 -27.89 18.64
CA SER A 209 32.74 -28.62 19.21
C SER A 209 33.98 -28.60 18.30
N ARG A 210 35.00 -27.89 18.80
CA ARG A 210 36.42 -28.28 18.91
C ARG A 210 37.12 -28.92 17.69
N ALA A 211 38.12 -28.17 17.22
CA ALA A 211 39.28 -28.53 16.41
C ALA A 211 39.62 -30.02 16.24
N THR A 212 39.77 -30.44 14.97
CA THR A 212 40.93 -31.19 14.48
C THR A 212 41.04 -31.05 12.97
N ASN A 213 42.25 -30.72 12.49
CA ASN A 213 42.62 -30.68 11.07
C ASN A 213 42.38 -32.04 10.39
N LEU A 214 41.84 -32.05 9.16
CA LEU A 214 42.48 -32.73 8.03
C LEU A 214 41.78 -32.33 6.71
N SER A 215 42.62 -32.21 5.69
CA SER A 215 42.43 -31.82 4.30
C SER A 215 41.45 -32.71 3.50
N ASP A 216 41.00 -32.11 2.38
CA ASP A 216 40.39 -32.73 1.19
C ASP A 216 38.92 -33.17 1.24
N GLU A 217 38.02 -32.32 0.73
CA GLU A 217 37.06 -32.72 -0.32
C GLU A 217 36.36 -31.48 -0.94
N LEU A 218 37.11 -30.74 -1.75
CA LEU A 218 36.57 -29.80 -2.74
C LEU A 218 36.21 -30.60 -4.01
N LEU A 219 35.05 -31.27 -4.07
CA LEU A 219 34.45 -31.73 -5.34
C LEU A 219 33.08 -32.40 -5.13
N ARG A 220 32.00 -31.61 -5.01
CA ARG A 220 30.62 -32.09 -5.28
C ARG A 220 29.61 -30.94 -5.43
N CYS A 221 29.91 -29.98 -6.31
CA CYS A 221 28.87 -29.16 -6.95
C CYS A 221 28.69 -29.66 -8.38
N GLY A 222 27.93 -30.74 -8.53
CA GLY A 222 27.61 -31.31 -9.83
C GLY A 222 26.23 -31.92 -9.79
N ASN A 223 25.31 -31.29 -10.52
CA ASN A 223 23.98 -31.76 -10.92
C ASN A 223 22.94 -31.93 -9.80
N LEU A 224 21.94 -31.04 -9.79
CA LEU A 224 20.53 -31.43 -9.79
C LEU A 224 19.65 -30.22 -10.16
N SER A 225 19.24 -30.24 -11.43
CA SER A 225 18.03 -29.57 -11.92
C SER A 225 16.84 -30.15 -11.17
N VAL A 226 16.01 -29.32 -10.53
CA VAL A 226 14.70 -29.75 -10.02
C VAL A 226 13.67 -28.68 -10.34
N ASN A 227 12.73 -29.09 -11.19
CA ASN A 227 11.48 -28.42 -11.51
C ASN A 227 10.68 -28.09 -10.25
N CYS A 228 10.25 -26.84 -10.09
CA CYS A 228 9.12 -26.51 -9.23
C CYS A 228 7.83 -26.65 -10.07
N LYS A 229 7.12 -27.77 -9.89
CA LYS A 229 5.70 -27.92 -10.20
C LYS A 229 4.98 -28.13 -8.86
N HIS A 230 4.14 -27.18 -8.47
CA HIS A 230 2.69 -27.35 -8.31
C HIS A 230 2.05 -26.05 -7.84
#